data_AF-A0A3A8RBP4-F1
#
_entry.id   AF-A0A3A8RBP4-F1
#
_cell.length_a   1.000
_cell.length_b   1.000
_cell.length_c   1.000
_cell.angle_alpha   90.00
_cell.angle_beta   90.00
_cell.angle_gamma   90.00
#
_symmetry.space_group_name_H-M   'P 1'
#
loop_
_entity.id
_entity.type
_entity.pdbx_description
1 polymer ?
#
loop_
_entity_poly.entity_id
_entity_poly.type
_entity_poly.pdbx_seq_one_letter_code
_entity_poly.pdbx_strand_id
1 'polypeptide(L)'
;MTLRTRLPGLLLALWTPLVAAQTPPAVATTALTSTTAATPETAAPKASPTPPNGAPAPRSSAEVASVTAPPASGGRPASPDATRTKLPQGWYVTESAPQHYEAGVDESSPCEGTRSAFLRSRTQATDSFGTFMQAFSAQDFRGKRLRFSAAVRHQDVKGWAGLWMRVEGADPKQPLAFDNMQSRALVGTHGCKRYDVVLDVPREATSIMAGLIMSGTGQAWLGGVRFETVDASVKTTDLLATPQPLPSGPQGLEDGPLPKANTPLGRVGTAWFDTQRVQTATPLMLGKGPSWKGEFGDELFEHGIEVNGSYERRDLSVKVRAGGSATLIEGTWGGEPLFIRLASDSLRIRWGVDDQRFERDLAAPTQQGCNAYRQTTGRFERQWLEVCGVALATRPPLTQLVAAFLSGGVRAGASRGPLPMPRLPVRSAQPYDSSGRDVPSSQLQ
;
A
#
# COMPACT_ATOMS: atom_id res chain seq x y z
N MET A 1 49.24 29.77 35.92
CA MET A 1 49.20 30.39 34.57
C MET A 1 47.75 30.74 34.29
N THR A 2 47.36 32.02 34.46
CA THR A 2 47.18 33.04 33.40
C THR A 2 45.93 32.85 32.55
N LEU A 3 45.10 33.85 32.18
CA LEU A 3 44.71 35.18 32.68
C LEU A 3 43.74 35.77 31.60
N ARG A 4 42.74 36.57 32.00
CA ARG A 4 42.09 37.65 31.21
C ARG A 4 41.34 37.36 29.87
N THR A 5 40.01 37.38 29.98
CA THR A 5 39.06 38.31 29.29
C THR A 5 39.17 38.63 27.78
N ARG A 6 38.03 38.49 27.05
CA ARG A 6 37.28 39.61 26.40
C ARG A 6 35.91 39.19 25.81
N LEU A 7 35.01 40.17 25.69
CA LEU A 7 33.77 40.25 24.91
C LEU A 7 33.89 41.50 23.98
N PRO A 8 32.92 41.90 23.11
CA PRO A 8 31.74 41.22 22.50
C PRO A 8 31.73 41.34 20.95
N GLY A 9 30.61 41.05 20.25
CA GLY A 9 30.24 41.80 19.02
C GLY A 9 29.50 41.08 17.88
N LEU A 10 28.32 41.63 17.53
CA LEU A 10 27.49 41.51 16.29
C LEU A 10 28.08 40.91 14.99
N LEU A 11 27.23 40.18 14.24
CA LEU A 11 26.61 40.70 12.99
C LEU A 11 25.49 39.79 12.43
N LEU A 12 24.45 40.40 11.83
CA LEU A 12 23.47 39.70 10.97
C LEU A 12 23.90 39.83 9.50
N ALA A 13 23.54 38.84 8.68
CA ALA A 13 23.61 38.94 7.22
C ALA A 13 22.32 38.38 6.59
N LEU A 14 21.65 39.20 5.77
CA LEU A 14 20.46 38.83 5.00
C LEU A 14 20.86 38.39 3.60
N TRP A 15 20.42 37.21 3.15
CA TRP A 15 20.60 36.75 1.76
C TRP A 15 19.26 36.31 1.16
N THR A 16 18.75 37.11 0.23
CA THR A 16 17.59 36.80 -0.61
C THR A 16 18.02 36.17 -1.94
N PRO A 17 17.41 35.06 -2.40
CA PRO A 17 17.61 34.58 -3.76
C PRO A 17 16.86 35.46 -4.77
N LEU A 18 17.47 35.69 -5.92
CA LEU A 18 16.94 36.55 -7.00
C LEU A 18 16.00 35.76 -7.93
N VAL A 19 14.87 36.35 -8.31
CA VAL A 19 13.98 35.79 -9.34
C VAL A 19 14.55 36.07 -10.73
N ALA A 20 14.81 35.02 -11.51
CA ALA A 20 15.17 35.10 -12.92
C ALA A 20 14.06 34.47 -13.78
N ALA A 21 13.35 35.29 -14.55
CA ALA A 21 12.35 34.81 -15.50
C ALA A 21 13.02 34.22 -16.75
N GLN A 22 12.45 33.16 -17.31
CA GLN A 22 12.82 32.63 -18.62
C GLN A 22 11.59 32.56 -19.53
N THR A 23 11.71 33.15 -20.71
CA THR A 23 10.67 33.14 -21.76
C THR A 23 10.75 31.86 -22.61
N PRO A 24 9.62 31.31 -23.08
CA PRO A 24 9.62 30.13 -23.94
C PRO A 24 10.14 30.43 -25.36
N PRO A 25 10.84 29.49 -26.02
CA PRO A 25 11.21 29.61 -27.43
C PRO A 25 9.99 29.39 -28.35
N ALA A 26 10.06 29.96 -29.56
CA ALA A 26 8.98 29.89 -30.54
C ALA A 26 8.89 28.51 -31.24
N VAL A 27 7.67 28.11 -31.63
CA VAL A 27 7.41 26.93 -32.47
C VAL A 27 7.69 27.29 -33.93
N ALA A 28 8.57 26.52 -34.58
CA ALA A 28 8.84 26.66 -36.01
C ALA A 28 7.82 25.86 -36.84
N THR A 29 7.19 26.52 -37.82
CA THR A 29 6.26 25.90 -38.77
C THR A 29 7.01 25.06 -39.81
N THR A 30 6.52 23.85 -40.08
CA THR A 30 6.83 23.13 -41.32
C THR A 30 5.53 22.58 -41.90
N ALA A 31 5.18 22.99 -43.11
CA ALA A 31 3.98 22.52 -43.80
C ALA A 31 4.29 21.31 -44.70
N LEU A 32 3.33 20.40 -44.84
CA LEU A 32 3.26 19.44 -45.93
C LEU A 32 1.89 19.53 -46.59
N THR A 33 1.89 19.67 -47.91
CA THR A 33 0.71 19.89 -48.76
C THR A 33 0.18 18.58 -49.32
N SER A 34 -1.14 18.41 -49.33
CA SER A 34 -1.83 17.60 -50.34
C SER A 34 -3.10 18.31 -50.79
N THR A 35 -3.44 18.18 -52.08
CA THR A 35 -4.39 19.07 -52.76
C THR A 35 -5.45 18.26 -53.50
N THR A 36 -6.71 18.54 -53.23
CA THR A 36 -7.82 18.39 -54.20
C THR A 36 -8.92 19.40 -53.88
N ALA A 37 -9.68 19.81 -54.90
CA ALA A 37 -10.57 20.97 -54.82
C ALA A 37 -12.01 20.65 -55.26
N ALA A 38 -12.98 21.38 -54.68
CA ALA A 38 -14.15 21.91 -55.36
C ALA A 38 -14.86 22.98 -54.49
N THR A 39 -15.42 23.99 -55.14
CA THR A 39 -16.16 25.16 -54.61
C THR A 39 -17.33 25.45 -55.58
N PRO A 40 -18.20 26.48 -55.41
CA PRO A 40 -18.54 27.32 -54.25
C PRO A 40 -20.08 27.52 -54.04
N GLU A 41 -20.49 28.13 -52.91
CA GLU A 41 -21.61 29.11 -52.82
C GLU A 41 -21.65 29.77 -51.42
N THR A 42 -22.19 30.97 -51.15
CA THR A 42 -22.02 32.29 -51.81
C THR A 42 -22.35 33.43 -50.80
N ALA A 43 -21.49 34.47 -50.76
CA ALA A 43 -21.69 35.86 -50.28
C ALA A 43 -22.26 36.20 -48.86
N ALA A 44 -21.93 37.43 -48.44
CA ALA A 44 -22.47 38.21 -47.30
C ALA A 44 -22.56 39.71 -47.79
N PRO A 45 -22.65 40.81 -46.99
CA PRO A 45 -22.87 41.00 -45.54
C PRO A 45 -23.79 42.22 -45.13
N LYS A 46 -23.86 42.54 -43.80
CA LYS A 46 -24.06 43.88 -43.12
C LYS A 46 -25.30 44.77 -43.37
N ALA A 47 -25.90 45.29 -42.27
CA ALA A 47 -26.12 46.75 -42.00
C ALA A 47 -26.76 47.04 -40.61
N SER A 48 -26.63 48.28 -40.11
CA SER A 48 -27.33 48.94 -38.96
C SER A 48 -27.65 50.41 -39.36
N PRO A 49 -28.55 51.22 -38.70
CA PRO A 49 -28.29 51.84 -37.36
C PRO A 49 -29.55 52.27 -36.51
N THR A 50 -29.30 53.02 -35.42
CA THR A 50 -30.23 53.77 -34.50
C THR A 50 -30.24 55.30 -34.82
N PRO A 51 -30.78 56.28 -34.03
CA PRO A 51 -31.51 56.36 -32.73
C PRO A 51 -32.90 57.10 -32.93
N PRO A 52 -33.45 58.09 -32.16
CA PRO A 52 -33.27 58.61 -30.77
C PRO A 52 -34.54 59.00 -29.94
N ASN A 53 -34.33 59.26 -28.63
CA ASN A 53 -34.95 60.20 -27.67
C ASN A 53 -36.48 60.46 -27.50
N GLY A 54 -36.92 60.43 -26.22
CA GLY A 54 -38.08 61.16 -25.68
C GLY A 54 -38.28 60.96 -24.16
N ALA A 55 -38.47 62.05 -23.39
CA ALA A 55 -38.79 62.05 -21.95
C ALA A 55 -39.67 63.27 -21.61
N PRO A 56 -40.51 63.25 -20.54
CA PRO A 56 -40.04 63.68 -19.21
C PRO A 56 -40.75 62.98 -18.02
N ALA A 57 -40.49 63.45 -16.78
CA ALA A 57 -41.15 63.01 -15.54
C ALA A 57 -41.55 64.21 -14.65
N PRO A 58 -42.46 64.04 -13.65
CA PRO A 58 -42.62 65.01 -12.57
C PRO A 58 -42.63 64.44 -11.14
N ARG A 59 -41.72 65.00 -10.33
CA ARG A 59 -41.88 65.48 -8.93
C ARG A 59 -42.32 64.55 -7.78
N SER A 60 -41.39 64.46 -6.84
CA SER A 60 -41.49 64.15 -5.40
C SER A 60 -42.71 64.69 -4.64
N SER A 61 -43.14 63.92 -3.63
CA SER A 61 -43.45 64.39 -2.26
C SER A 61 -43.03 63.30 -1.25
N ALA A 62 -42.72 63.67 -0.01
CA ALA A 62 -42.35 62.75 1.06
C ALA A 62 -42.97 63.18 2.40
N GLU A 63 -43.41 62.22 3.21
CA GLU A 63 -43.89 62.46 4.58
C GLU A 63 -43.56 61.25 5.49
N VAL A 64 -43.42 61.49 6.79
CA VAL A 64 -42.99 60.49 7.78
C VAL A 64 -43.90 60.58 9.01
N ALA A 65 -44.62 59.51 9.32
CA ALA A 65 -45.33 59.33 10.60
C ALA A 65 -45.41 57.85 10.99
N SER A 66 -45.24 57.55 12.27
CA SER A 66 -45.31 56.20 12.82
C SER A 66 -46.74 55.82 13.22
N VAL A 67 -47.11 54.53 13.11
CA VAL A 67 -48.34 54.00 13.71
C VAL A 67 -48.05 52.73 14.51
N THR A 68 -48.62 52.66 15.70
CA THR A 68 -48.41 51.65 16.75
C THR A 68 -49.01 50.28 16.41
N ALA A 69 -48.43 49.20 16.97
CA ALA A 69 -48.92 47.84 16.78
C ALA A 69 -50.16 47.49 17.65
N PRO A 70 -51.17 46.78 17.10
CA PRO A 70 -52.24 46.12 17.86
C PRO A 70 -51.81 44.71 18.37
N PRO A 71 -52.58 44.06 19.27
CA PRO A 71 -52.03 43.07 20.20
C PRO A 71 -52.00 41.61 19.70
N ALA A 72 -51.21 40.79 20.40
CA ALA A 72 -51.08 39.36 20.15
C ALA A 72 -52.27 38.53 20.67
N SER A 73 -52.73 37.56 19.87
CA SER A 73 -53.67 36.54 20.32
C SER A 73 -53.47 35.20 19.59
N GLY A 74 -53.34 34.11 20.36
CA GLY A 74 -53.78 32.77 19.94
C GLY A 74 -52.95 31.94 18.95
N GLY A 75 -51.72 32.33 18.58
CA GLY A 75 -50.84 31.47 17.78
C GLY A 75 -50.16 30.37 18.61
N ARG A 76 -50.51 29.09 18.39
CA ARG A 76 -49.68 27.96 18.89
C ARG A 76 -48.28 28.07 18.26
N PRO A 77 -47.18 27.86 19.01
CA PRO A 77 -45.87 27.73 18.38
C PRO A 77 -45.93 26.60 17.35
N ALA A 78 -45.46 26.87 16.13
CA ALA A 78 -45.43 25.87 15.08
C ALA A 78 -44.62 24.65 15.57
N SER A 79 -45.17 23.45 15.39
CA SER A 79 -44.51 22.22 15.84
C SER A 79 -43.11 22.12 15.21
N PRO A 80 -42.07 21.70 15.95
CA PRO A 80 -40.80 21.36 15.31
C PRO A 80 -41.03 20.32 14.23
N ASP A 81 -40.38 20.50 13.08
CA ASP A 81 -40.64 19.75 11.86
C ASP A 81 -40.44 18.24 12.07
N ALA A 82 -41.51 17.48 11.81
CA ALA A 82 -41.64 16.06 12.15
C ALA A 82 -40.99 15.12 11.12
N THR A 83 -39.91 15.57 10.46
CA THR A 83 -39.21 14.83 9.39
C THR A 83 -37.73 14.54 9.69
N ARG A 84 -37.25 14.84 10.91
CA ARG A 84 -35.89 14.46 11.35
C ARG A 84 -35.80 12.97 11.69
N THR A 85 -35.86 12.12 10.66
CA THR A 85 -35.64 10.67 10.74
C THR A 85 -34.36 10.39 11.52
N LYS A 86 -34.50 9.69 12.66
CA LYS A 86 -33.41 9.53 13.64
C LYS A 86 -32.19 8.88 12.98
N LEU A 87 -31.08 9.62 12.92
CA LEU A 87 -29.83 9.12 12.34
C LEU A 87 -29.39 7.81 13.03
N PRO A 88 -28.69 6.91 12.32
CA PRO A 88 -28.16 5.69 12.90
C PRO A 88 -27.31 5.97 14.14
N GLN A 89 -27.39 5.12 15.17
CA GLN A 89 -26.64 5.33 16.40
C GLN A 89 -25.12 5.40 16.10
N GLY A 90 -24.46 6.41 16.65
CA GLY A 90 -23.04 6.71 16.39
C GLY A 90 -22.78 7.62 15.18
N TRP A 91 -23.78 7.86 14.32
CA TRP A 91 -23.65 8.72 13.15
C TRP A 91 -24.23 10.11 13.35
N TYR A 92 -23.52 11.12 12.86
CA TYR A 92 -23.86 12.53 12.99
C TYR A 92 -23.35 13.34 11.79
N VAL A 93 -23.82 14.59 11.70
CA VAL A 93 -23.35 15.56 10.69
C VAL A 93 -22.34 16.48 11.34
N THR A 94 -21.27 16.82 10.62
CA THR A 94 -20.44 17.99 10.92
C THR A 94 -20.31 18.85 9.66
N GLU A 95 -20.43 20.16 9.83
CA GLU A 95 -20.34 21.13 8.74
C GLU A 95 -19.18 22.11 9.01
N SER A 96 -18.48 22.52 7.97
CA SER A 96 -17.47 23.60 8.06
C SER A 96 -18.12 24.98 8.21
N ALA A 97 -19.35 25.14 7.72
CA ALA A 97 -20.26 26.25 7.98
C ALA A 97 -21.67 25.68 8.24
N PRO A 98 -22.36 26.03 9.33
CA PRO A 98 -23.66 25.43 9.66
C PRO A 98 -24.77 25.72 8.62
N GLN A 99 -25.76 24.82 8.56
CA GLN A 99 -27.00 24.92 7.76
C GLN A 99 -26.86 24.74 6.23
N HIS A 100 -25.64 24.51 5.71
CA HIS A 100 -25.41 24.34 4.28
C HIS A 100 -25.69 22.92 3.79
N TYR A 101 -25.62 21.91 4.68
CA TYR A 101 -25.84 20.50 4.38
C TYR A 101 -26.83 19.86 5.35
N GLU A 102 -27.48 18.78 4.90
CA GLU A 102 -28.30 17.92 5.73
C GLU A 102 -28.00 16.45 5.44
N ALA A 103 -28.20 15.60 6.45
CA ALA A 103 -28.16 14.16 6.30
C ALA A 103 -29.42 13.51 6.88
N GLY A 104 -29.75 12.35 6.34
CA GLY A 104 -30.89 11.55 6.75
C GLY A 104 -30.74 10.10 6.32
N VAL A 105 -31.83 9.35 6.39
CA VAL A 105 -31.90 7.95 5.94
C VAL A 105 -32.92 7.85 4.81
N ASP A 106 -32.54 7.18 3.74
CA ASP A 106 -33.36 6.83 2.58
C ASP A 106 -33.53 5.30 2.52
N GLU A 107 -34.76 4.85 2.71
CA GLU A 107 -35.15 3.43 2.64
C GLU A 107 -35.86 3.12 1.30
N SER A 108 -36.06 4.12 0.43
CA SER A 108 -36.77 4.00 -0.84
C SER A 108 -35.88 3.59 -2.02
N SER A 109 -34.58 3.89 -1.95
CA SER A 109 -33.60 3.54 -2.98
C SER A 109 -32.21 3.26 -2.38
N PRO A 110 -32.08 2.19 -1.57
CA PRO A 110 -30.82 1.81 -0.94
C PRO A 110 -29.80 1.29 -1.95
N CYS A 111 -28.52 1.60 -1.72
CA CYS A 111 -27.44 1.05 -2.56
C CYS A 111 -27.00 -0.36 -2.17
N GLU A 112 -27.13 -0.73 -0.90
CA GLU A 112 -26.92 -2.11 -0.43
C GLU A 112 -27.55 -2.27 0.96
N GLY A 113 -28.23 -3.42 1.17
CA GLY A 113 -29.06 -3.64 2.35
C GLY A 113 -30.43 -2.96 2.23
N THR A 114 -31.10 -2.75 3.36
CA THR A 114 -32.48 -2.23 3.42
C THR A 114 -32.59 -0.71 3.41
N ARG A 115 -31.47 0.02 3.55
CA ARG A 115 -31.45 1.48 3.65
C ARG A 115 -30.09 2.05 3.26
N SER A 116 -30.03 3.35 3.00
CA SER A 116 -28.78 4.10 2.85
C SER A 116 -28.91 5.45 3.54
N ALA A 117 -27.85 5.92 4.17
CA ALA A 117 -27.81 7.31 4.61
C ALA A 117 -27.63 8.24 3.39
N PHE A 118 -27.99 9.51 3.49
CA PHE A 118 -27.66 10.51 2.47
C PHE A 118 -27.00 11.74 3.08
N LEU A 119 -26.25 12.47 2.25
CA LEU A 119 -25.77 13.82 2.50
C LEU A 119 -26.20 14.69 1.31
N ARG A 120 -26.85 15.83 1.57
CA ARG A 120 -27.45 16.73 0.57
C ARG A 120 -27.08 18.18 0.84
N SER A 121 -26.75 18.93 -0.20
CA SER A 121 -26.61 20.39 -0.14
C SER A 121 -27.99 21.06 0.00
N ARG A 122 -28.15 21.92 0.99
CA ARG A 122 -29.37 22.72 1.23
C ARG A 122 -29.34 24.09 0.54
N THR A 123 -28.15 24.51 0.11
CA THR A 123 -27.85 25.84 -0.43
C THR A 123 -26.95 25.73 -1.66
N GLN A 124 -26.80 26.81 -2.41
CA GLN A 124 -25.86 26.89 -3.55
C GLN A 124 -24.43 27.29 -3.16
N ALA A 125 -24.08 27.29 -1.86
CA ALA A 125 -22.76 27.70 -1.39
C ALA A 125 -21.67 26.71 -1.83
N THR A 126 -20.74 27.18 -2.65
CA THR A 126 -19.60 26.40 -3.17
C THR A 126 -18.45 26.25 -2.18
N ASP A 127 -18.33 27.19 -1.25
CA ASP A 127 -17.08 27.44 -0.51
C ASP A 127 -17.04 26.72 0.86
N SER A 128 -17.87 25.68 1.03
CA SER A 128 -18.01 24.93 2.27
C SER A 128 -18.20 23.43 2.00
N PHE A 129 -17.75 22.61 2.95
CA PHE A 129 -17.99 21.17 2.96
C PHE A 129 -18.82 20.72 4.17
N GLY A 130 -19.60 19.66 3.97
CA GLY A 130 -20.30 18.92 5.02
C GLY A 130 -19.82 17.47 5.05
N THR A 131 -19.95 16.82 6.20
CA THR A 131 -19.73 15.37 6.32
C THR A 131 -20.86 14.71 7.09
N PHE A 132 -21.20 13.48 6.70
CA PHE A 132 -22.01 12.55 7.48
C PHE A 132 -21.09 11.39 7.89
N MET A 133 -20.80 11.27 9.19
CA MET A 133 -19.74 10.40 9.69
C MET A 133 -20.07 9.75 11.03
N GLN A 134 -19.25 8.78 11.41
CA GLN A 134 -19.11 8.29 12.78
C GLN A 134 -17.66 8.41 13.23
N ALA A 135 -17.44 8.50 14.55
CA ALA A 135 -16.13 8.42 15.18
C ALA A 135 -16.11 7.29 16.23
N PHE A 136 -15.01 6.54 16.28
CA PHE A 136 -14.86 5.38 17.16
C PHE A 136 -13.42 5.21 17.66
N SER A 137 -13.22 4.36 18.67
CA SER A 137 -11.90 4.08 19.24
C SER A 137 -11.00 3.37 18.22
N ALA A 138 -9.74 3.81 18.10
CA ALA A 138 -8.75 3.13 17.26
C ALA A 138 -8.23 1.81 17.88
N GLN A 139 -8.58 1.52 19.14
CA GLN A 139 -7.96 0.46 19.97
C GLN A 139 -7.83 -0.90 19.26
N ASP A 140 -8.90 -1.41 18.67
CA ASP A 140 -8.90 -2.74 18.02
C ASP A 140 -8.23 -2.74 16.64
N PHE A 141 -7.89 -1.56 16.11
CA PHE A 141 -7.30 -1.35 14.79
C PHE A 141 -5.81 -0.96 14.84
N ARG A 142 -5.27 -0.59 16.01
CA ARG A 142 -3.86 -0.22 16.25
C ARG A 142 -2.89 -1.25 15.68
N GLY A 143 -1.98 -0.80 14.82
CA GLY A 143 -0.96 -1.62 14.16
C GLY A 143 -1.49 -2.49 13.02
N LYS A 144 -2.66 -2.18 12.45
CA LYS A 144 -3.29 -2.89 11.33
C LYS A 144 -3.57 -1.93 10.17
N ARG A 145 -3.80 -2.49 8.97
CA ARG A 145 -4.38 -1.76 7.83
C ARG A 145 -5.89 -1.91 7.84
N LEU A 146 -6.61 -0.79 7.75
CA LEU A 146 -8.06 -0.72 7.80
C LEU A 146 -8.61 -0.28 6.44
N ARG A 147 -9.48 -1.11 5.86
CA ARG A 147 -10.34 -0.74 4.73
C ARG A 147 -11.68 -0.25 5.27
N PHE A 148 -12.02 1.00 5.00
CA PHE A 148 -13.38 1.52 5.04
C PHE A 148 -13.97 1.43 3.63
N SER A 149 -15.09 0.74 3.45
CA SER A 149 -15.74 0.63 2.14
C SER A 149 -17.26 0.78 2.22
N ALA A 150 -17.87 1.28 1.15
CA ALA A 150 -19.32 1.46 1.06
C ALA A 150 -19.80 1.49 -0.40
N ALA A 151 -21.07 1.16 -0.63
CA ALA A 151 -21.75 1.42 -1.89
C ALA A 151 -22.28 2.86 -1.91
N VAL A 152 -21.83 3.65 -2.90
CA VAL A 152 -22.16 5.07 -3.05
C VAL A 152 -22.93 5.30 -4.35
N ARG A 153 -24.03 6.05 -4.27
CA ARG A 153 -24.74 6.68 -5.40
C ARG A 153 -24.62 8.18 -5.25
N HIS A 154 -24.60 8.92 -6.34
CA HIS A 154 -24.63 10.38 -6.28
C HIS A 154 -25.44 10.97 -7.43
N GLN A 155 -25.98 12.16 -7.20
CA GLN A 155 -26.81 12.90 -8.13
C GLN A 155 -26.42 14.37 -8.11
N ASP A 156 -26.23 14.91 -9.32
CA ASP A 156 -26.02 16.33 -9.61
C ASP A 156 -24.91 17.01 -8.81
N VAL A 157 -23.90 16.25 -8.38
CA VAL A 157 -22.75 16.78 -7.64
C VAL A 157 -21.94 17.71 -8.55
N LYS A 158 -21.89 19.01 -8.24
CA LYS A 158 -21.18 20.02 -9.06
C LYS A 158 -19.81 20.43 -8.48
N GLY A 159 -19.62 20.28 -7.17
CA GLY A 159 -18.30 20.35 -6.54
C GLY A 159 -17.65 18.96 -6.54
N TRP A 160 -17.67 18.29 -5.39
CA TRP A 160 -17.27 16.88 -5.28
C TRP A 160 -17.92 16.19 -4.08
N ALA A 161 -18.03 14.87 -4.15
CA ALA A 161 -18.32 14.00 -3.01
C ALA A 161 -17.32 12.85 -2.94
N GLY A 162 -17.23 12.19 -1.79
CA GLY A 162 -16.30 11.08 -1.58
C GLY A 162 -16.51 10.35 -0.25
N LEU A 163 -15.93 9.17 -0.13
CA LEU A 163 -15.67 8.58 1.18
C LEU A 163 -14.45 9.26 1.80
N TRP A 164 -14.44 9.40 3.12
CA TRP A 164 -13.26 9.84 3.85
C TRP A 164 -13.00 8.99 5.08
N MET A 165 -11.73 8.88 5.46
CA MET A 165 -11.30 8.33 6.74
C MET A 165 -10.11 9.14 7.27
N ARG A 166 -10.06 9.30 8.59
CA ARG A 166 -9.02 10.01 9.31
C ARG A 166 -8.64 9.23 10.56
N VAL A 167 -7.34 9.03 10.78
CA VAL A 167 -6.80 8.40 11.99
C VAL A 167 -6.15 9.48 12.86
N GLU A 168 -6.60 9.63 14.10
CA GLU A 168 -6.10 10.66 15.02
C GLU A 168 -5.01 10.12 15.95
N GLY A 169 -4.03 10.97 16.28
CA GLY A 169 -3.01 10.68 17.29
C GLY A 169 -3.31 11.36 18.62
N ALA A 170 -2.24 11.79 19.31
CA ALA A 170 -2.35 12.62 20.52
C ALA A 170 -2.62 14.11 20.21
N ASP A 171 -2.21 14.61 19.04
CA ASP A 171 -2.53 15.96 18.55
C ASP A 171 -3.65 15.90 17.50
N PRO A 172 -4.88 16.39 17.79
CA PRO A 172 -5.98 16.43 16.83
C PRO A 172 -5.81 17.48 15.72
N LYS A 173 -4.68 18.20 15.66
CA LYS A 173 -4.28 19.02 14.51
C LYS A 173 -3.41 18.26 13.50
N GLN A 174 -2.82 17.13 13.91
CA GLN A 174 -1.91 16.32 13.10
C GLN A 174 -2.45 14.88 13.00
N PRO A 175 -3.38 14.61 12.07
CA PRO A 175 -3.80 13.25 11.77
C PRO A 175 -2.62 12.38 11.37
N LEU A 176 -2.66 11.12 11.80
CA LEU A 176 -1.62 10.11 11.54
C LEU A 176 -1.73 9.49 10.15
N ALA A 177 -2.94 9.46 9.60
CA ALA A 177 -3.27 9.01 8.25
C ALA A 177 -4.60 9.64 7.81
N PHE A 178 -4.75 10.00 6.53
CA PHE A 178 -5.95 10.67 6.03
C PHE A 178 -6.16 10.46 4.52
N ASP A 179 -7.40 10.17 4.12
CA ASP A 179 -7.85 10.24 2.73
C ASP A 179 -9.30 10.69 2.69
N ASN A 180 -9.63 11.53 1.72
CA ASN A 180 -10.96 12.11 1.50
C ASN A 180 -11.53 11.82 0.09
N MET A 181 -10.89 10.96 -0.69
CA MET A 181 -11.21 10.70 -2.10
C MET A 181 -11.20 11.94 -3.02
N GLN A 182 -10.63 13.09 -2.64
CA GLN A 182 -10.67 14.29 -3.48
C GLN A 182 -9.84 14.14 -4.79
N SER A 183 -8.80 13.32 -4.77
CA SER A 183 -8.06 12.87 -5.98
C SER A 183 -8.79 11.79 -6.80
N ARG A 184 -9.90 11.26 -6.26
CA ARG A 184 -10.75 10.17 -6.79
C ARG A 184 -12.23 10.61 -6.80
N ALA A 185 -12.47 11.91 -7.01
CA ALA A 185 -13.71 12.60 -6.68
C ALA A 185 -14.95 12.07 -7.41
N LEU A 186 -16.07 12.04 -6.70
CA LEU A 186 -17.39 11.70 -7.25
C LEU A 186 -18.09 12.99 -7.70
N VAL A 187 -18.39 13.07 -9.00
CA VAL A 187 -18.91 14.29 -9.66
C VAL A 187 -20.04 13.91 -10.63
N GLY A 188 -21.04 14.76 -10.77
CA GLY A 188 -22.22 14.52 -11.60
C GLY A 188 -23.19 13.51 -10.98
N THR A 189 -23.77 12.66 -11.83
CA THR A 189 -24.78 11.66 -11.45
C THR A 189 -24.32 10.26 -11.84
N HIS A 190 -24.31 9.32 -10.89
CA HIS A 190 -23.95 7.92 -11.12
C HIS A 190 -24.74 7.00 -10.18
N GLY A 191 -25.10 5.81 -10.67
CA GLY A 191 -25.75 4.77 -9.87
C GLY A 191 -24.86 4.20 -8.76
N CYS A 192 -25.41 3.27 -7.98
CA CYS A 192 -24.69 2.67 -6.86
C CYS A 192 -23.43 1.90 -7.31
N LYS A 193 -22.26 2.30 -6.83
CA LYS A 193 -20.97 1.64 -7.05
C LYS A 193 -20.20 1.57 -5.73
N ARG A 194 -19.45 0.49 -5.48
CA ARG A 194 -18.62 0.40 -4.28
C ARG A 194 -17.30 1.15 -4.45
N TYR A 195 -16.93 1.88 -3.40
CA TYR A 195 -15.67 2.59 -3.25
C TYR A 195 -15.07 2.29 -1.87
N ASP A 196 -13.78 2.55 -1.71
CA ASP A 196 -13.04 2.29 -0.49
C ASP A 196 -11.89 3.28 -0.26
N VAL A 197 -11.54 3.39 1.02
CA VAL A 197 -10.41 4.15 1.58
C VAL A 197 -9.63 3.19 2.47
N VAL A 198 -8.31 3.12 2.27
CA VAL A 198 -7.44 2.15 2.95
C VAL A 198 -6.29 2.88 3.63
N LEU A 199 -6.31 2.95 4.96
CA LEU A 199 -5.26 3.58 5.75
C LEU A 199 -4.58 2.57 6.66
N ASP A 200 -3.29 2.77 6.92
CA ASP A 200 -2.62 2.15 8.06
C ASP A 200 -3.03 2.88 9.34
N VAL A 201 -3.25 2.14 10.43
CA VAL A 201 -3.62 2.69 11.74
C VAL A 201 -2.43 2.50 12.68
N PRO A 202 -1.65 3.55 13.02
CA PRO A 202 -0.49 3.41 13.89
C PRO A 202 -0.85 2.96 15.32
N ARG A 203 0.16 2.57 16.11
CA ARG A 203 -0.05 1.99 17.45
C ARG A 203 -0.48 3.05 18.48
N GLU A 204 -0.06 4.28 18.24
CA GLU A 204 -0.36 5.52 18.96
C GLU A 204 -1.74 6.11 18.63
N ALA A 205 -2.46 5.56 17.64
CA ALA A 205 -3.76 6.06 17.22
C ALA A 205 -4.79 6.07 18.36
N THR A 206 -5.55 7.16 18.50
CA THR A 206 -6.54 7.35 19.57
C THR A 206 -7.95 7.06 19.09
N SER A 207 -8.38 7.69 18.00
CA SER A 207 -9.68 7.51 17.37
C SER A 207 -9.57 7.42 15.84
N ILE A 208 -10.65 6.93 15.23
CA ILE A 208 -10.84 6.89 13.77
C ILE A 208 -12.17 7.58 13.48
N MET A 209 -12.16 8.51 12.52
CA MET A 209 -13.36 9.15 11.97
C MET A 209 -13.53 8.69 10.53
N ALA A 210 -14.75 8.33 10.12
CA ALA A 210 -15.02 7.87 8.78
C ALA A 210 -16.46 8.13 8.34
N GLY A 211 -16.66 8.41 7.05
CA GLY A 211 -17.99 8.65 6.50
C GLY A 211 -18.01 9.16 5.06
N LEU A 212 -19.09 9.87 4.73
CA LEU A 212 -19.32 10.54 3.45
C LEU A 212 -19.00 12.04 3.62
N ILE A 213 -18.30 12.63 2.66
CA ILE A 213 -18.00 14.07 2.57
C ILE A 213 -18.52 14.63 1.25
N MET A 214 -18.94 15.90 1.27
CA MET A 214 -19.40 16.65 0.09
C MET A 214 -18.95 18.11 0.19
N SER A 215 -18.58 18.69 -0.96
CA SER A 215 -18.38 20.13 -1.16
C SER A 215 -19.12 20.59 -2.41
N GLY A 216 -19.69 21.80 -2.38
CA GLY A 216 -20.62 22.31 -3.40
C GLY A 216 -21.98 21.60 -3.43
N THR A 217 -22.75 21.84 -4.49
CA THR A 217 -24.11 21.31 -4.61
C THR A 217 -24.16 19.85 -5.03
N GLY A 218 -25.22 19.14 -4.59
CA GLY A 218 -25.55 17.77 -4.99
C GLY A 218 -26.25 16.96 -3.89
N GLN A 219 -26.47 15.67 -4.17
CA GLN A 219 -26.84 14.67 -3.17
C GLN A 219 -26.04 13.37 -3.39
N ALA A 220 -25.58 12.76 -2.29
CA ALA A 220 -24.89 11.48 -2.31
C ALA A 220 -25.45 10.54 -1.22
N TRP A 221 -25.44 9.24 -1.48
CA TRP A 221 -25.99 8.19 -0.63
C TRP A 221 -24.92 7.18 -0.25
N LEU A 222 -24.98 6.67 0.98
CA LEU A 222 -24.03 5.74 1.59
C LEU A 222 -24.76 4.48 2.09
N GLY A 223 -24.52 3.34 1.45
CA GLY A 223 -25.09 2.03 1.81
C GLY A 223 -24.01 0.94 1.97
N GLY A 224 -24.36 -0.19 2.61
CA GLY A 224 -23.45 -1.34 2.75
C GLY A 224 -22.06 -1.01 3.32
N VAL A 225 -22.01 -0.16 4.35
CA VAL A 225 -20.77 0.27 5.01
C VAL A 225 -20.07 -0.92 5.69
N ARG A 226 -18.76 -1.06 5.45
CA ARG A 226 -17.89 -2.07 6.08
C ARG A 226 -16.59 -1.43 6.58
N PHE A 227 -16.09 -1.95 7.70
CA PHE A 227 -14.78 -1.68 8.26
C PHE A 227 -14.05 -3.03 8.41
N GLU A 228 -12.99 -3.23 7.66
CA GLU A 228 -12.34 -4.53 7.50
C GLU A 228 -10.83 -4.40 7.75
N THR A 229 -10.27 -5.23 8.62
CA THR A 229 -8.81 -5.40 8.67
C THR A 229 -8.36 -6.10 7.39
N VAL A 230 -7.37 -5.53 6.70
CA VAL A 230 -6.73 -6.12 5.52
C VAL A 230 -5.24 -6.28 5.78
N ASP A 231 -4.57 -7.13 4.99
CA ASP A 231 -3.12 -7.29 5.05
C ASP A 231 -2.37 -6.27 4.17
N ALA A 232 -1.04 -6.31 4.23
CA ALA A 232 -0.16 -5.35 3.57
C ALA A 232 -0.16 -5.41 2.03
N SER A 233 -0.76 -6.42 1.40
CA SER A 233 -0.88 -6.53 -0.07
C SER A 233 -1.90 -5.55 -0.66
N VAL A 234 -2.90 -5.12 0.12
CA VAL A 234 -3.84 -4.07 -0.27
C VAL A 234 -3.13 -2.73 -0.16
N LYS A 235 -2.93 -2.03 -1.29
CA LYS A 235 -2.30 -0.70 -1.30
C LYS A 235 -3.10 0.29 -0.44
N THR A 236 -2.39 1.13 0.29
CA THR A 236 -2.97 2.28 1.02
C THR A 236 -3.41 3.37 0.04
N THR A 237 -4.39 4.17 0.43
CA THR A 237 -4.86 5.37 -0.29
C THR A 237 -4.54 6.67 0.47
N ASP A 238 -3.69 6.58 1.50
CA ASP A 238 -3.34 7.67 2.41
C ASP A 238 -2.64 8.85 1.69
N LEU A 239 -3.20 10.05 1.88
CA LEU A 239 -2.70 11.30 1.30
C LEU A 239 -1.61 11.95 2.17
N LEU A 240 -1.40 11.47 3.40
CA LEU A 240 -0.32 11.91 4.30
C LEU A 240 0.90 10.98 4.27
N ALA A 241 0.76 9.79 3.70
CA ALA A 241 1.89 8.91 3.44
C ALA A 241 2.94 9.65 2.60
N THR A 242 4.19 9.65 3.08
CA THR A 242 5.31 10.27 2.36
C THR A 242 5.34 9.72 0.93
N PRO A 243 5.30 10.58 -0.11
CA PRO A 243 5.31 10.11 -1.49
C PRO A 243 6.47 9.12 -1.68
N GLN A 244 6.17 7.92 -2.20
CA GLN A 244 7.21 6.95 -2.53
C GLN A 244 8.25 7.68 -3.40
N PRO A 245 9.54 7.64 -3.03
CA PRO A 245 10.54 8.52 -3.62
C PRO A 245 10.51 8.40 -5.13
N LEU A 246 10.28 9.54 -5.81
CA LEU A 246 9.96 9.56 -7.23
C LEU A 246 10.95 8.68 -8.01
N PRO A 247 10.46 7.72 -8.81
CA PRO A 247 11.36 6.84 -9.55
C PRO A 247 12.27 7.70 -10.44
N SER A 248 13.56 7.37 -10.47
CA SER A 248 14.61 8.24 -11.03
C SER A 248 14.64 8.24 -12.58
N GLY A 249 13.47 8.24 -13.21
CA GLY A 249 13.25 8.12 -14.65
C GLY A 249 11.78 7.79 -14.96
N PRO A 250 11.32 8.03 -16.20
CA PRO A 250 9.97 7.69 -16.63
C PRO A 250 9.70 6.18 -16.54
N GLN A 251 8.44 5.80 -16.40
CA GLN A 251 8.00 4.42 -16.25
C GLN A 251 7.23 3.95 -17.49
N GLY A 252 7.41 2.68 -17.85
CA GLY A 252 6.62 2.02 -18.90
C GLY A 252 5.19 1.72 -18.46
N LEU A 253 4.41 1.10 -19.33
CA LEU A 253 3.04 0.66 -19.01
C LEU A 253 3.01 -0.77 -18.43
N GLU A 254 4.11 -1.50 -18.60
CA GLU A 254 4.41 -2.80 -17.99
C GLU A 254 4.74 -2.65 -16.48
N ASP A 255 4.90 -3.79 -15.79
CA ASP A 255 5.29 -3.83 -14.38
C ASP A 255 6.51 -2.94 -14.06
N GLY A 256 6.47 -2.31 -12.88
CA GLY A 256 7.38 -1.24 -12.47
C GLY A 256 8.87 -1.59 -12.58
N PRO A 257 9.74 -0.56 -12.62
CA PRO A 257 11.02 -0.61 -13.32
C PRO A 257 11.87 -1.75 -12.80
N LEU A 258 12.23 -2.69 -13.69
CA LEU A 258 13.13 -3.79 -13.37
C LEU A 258 14.34 -3.25 -12.57
N PRO A 259 14.51 -3.64 -11.30
CA PRO A 259 15.58 -3.12 -10.47
C PRO A 259 16.93 -3.21 -11.17
N LYS A 260 17.73 -2.14 -11.04
CA LYS A 260 19.07 -2.05 -11.60
C LYS A 260 19.86 -3.31 -11.24
N ALA A 261 20.52 -3.92 -12.22
CA ALA A 261 21.30 -5.14 -12.03
C ALA A 261 22.21 -5.03 -10.80
N ASN A 262 22.30 -6.10 -9.99
CA ASN A 262 22.97 -6.11 -8.68
C ASN A 262 22.24 -5.35 -7.55
N THR A 263 20.93 -5.08 -7.67
CA THR A 263 20.09 -4.61 -6.54
C THR A 263 19.35 -5.80 -5.91
N PRO A 264 19.66 -6.21 -4.66
CA PRO A 264 19.02 -7.38 -4.04
C PRO A 264 17.50 -7.23 -3.93
N LEU A 265 16.77 -8.11 -4.61
CA LEU A 265 15.30 -8.16 -4.62
C LEU A 265 14.73 -9.01 -3.49
N GLY A 266 15.38 -10.14 -3.19
CA GLY A 266 14.88 -11.11 -2.24
C GLY A 266 15.98 -12.03 -1.71
N ARG A 267 15.66 -12.72 -0.61
CA ARG A 267 16.57 -13.65 0.08
C ARG A 267 15.80 -14.84 0.63
N VAL A 268 16.42 -16.03 0.59
CA VAL A 268 16.00 -17.25 1.30
C VAL A 268 17.23 -17.82 2.00
N GLY A 269 17.27 -17.71 3.33
CA GLY A 269 18.46 -18.03 4.13
C GLY A 269 19.67 -17.20 3.70
N THR A 270 20.71 -17.87 3.19
CA THR A 270 21.92 -17.23 2.65
C THR A 270 21.85 -16.92 1.15
N ALA A 271 20.90 -17.50 0.42
CA ALA A 271 20.74 -17.28 -1.02
C ALA A 271 20.01 -15.96 -1.28
N TRP A 272 20.64 -15.03 -2.00
CA TRP A 272 20.03 -13.75 -2.42
C TRP A 272 19.91 -13.68 -3.94
N PHE A 273 18.97 -12.90 -4.44
CA PHE A 273 18.74 -12.76 -5.88
C PHE A 273 18.28 -11.37 -6.29
N ASP A 274 18.42 -11.07 -7.58
CA ASP A 274 17.99 -9.84 -8.25
C ASP A 274 17.29 -10.14 -9.60
N THR A 275 17.26 -9.16 -10.51
CA THR A 275 16.66 -9.24 -11.85
C THR A 275 17.47 -10.06 -12.86
N GLN A 276 18.75 -10.32 -12.60
CA GLN A 276 19.71 -10.97 -13.50
C GLN A 276 20.50 -12.10 -12.83
N ARG A 277 20.50 -12.20 -11.50
CA ARG A 277 21.37 -13.11 -10.72
C ARG A 277 20.62 -13.82 -9.60
N VAL A 278 20.98 -15.09 -9.38
CA VAL A 278 20.69 -15.83 -8.14
C VAL A 278 22.02 -16.22 -7.53
N GLN A 279 22.43 -15.54 -6.46
CA GLN A 279 23.67 -15.84 -5.75
C GLN A 279 23.42 -16.96 -4.75
N THR A 280 23.98 -18.13 -5.05
CA THR A 280 23.90 -19.34 -4.23
C THR A 280 25.28 -20.03 -4.21
N ALA A 281 25.36 -21.28 -3.74
CA ALA A 281 26.54 -22.14 -3.94
C ALA A 281 26.76 -22.55 -5.42
N THR A 282 25.71 -22.45 -6.25
CA THR A 282 25.67 -22.75 -7.68
C THR A 282 24.98 -21.56 -8.37
N PRO A 283 25.71 -20.45 -8.63
CA PRO A 283 25.11 -19.19 -9.03
C PRO A 283 24.43 -19.30 -10.40
N LEU A 284 23.27 -18.66 -10.56
CA LEU A 284 22.55 -18.57 -11.83
C LEU A 284 22.58 -17.14 -12.39
N MET A 285 22.78 -17.04 -13.70
CA MET A 285 22.70 -15.81 -14.50
C MET A 285 21.50 -15.88 -15.45
N LEU A 286 20.75 -14.79 -15.58
CA LEU A 286 19.73 -14.66 -16.63
C LEU A 286 20.41 -14.69 -18.02
N GLY A 287 19.95 -15.59 -18.87
CA GLY A 287 20.45 -15.83 -20.21
C GLY A 287 19.73 -15.01 -21.28
N LYS A 288 19.62 -15.58 -22.49
CA LYS A 288 18.80 -15.01 -23.57
C LYS A 288 17.41 -15.65 -23.51
N GLY A 289 16.37 -14.83 -23.35
CA GLY A 289 15.00 -15.30 -23.08
C GLY A 289 14.81 -15.76 -21.64
N PRO A 290 13.74 -16.53 -21.32
CA PRO A 290 13.43 -16.99 -19.97
C PRO A 290 14.29 -18.20 -19.53
N SER A 291 15.59 -18.17 -19.86
CA SER A 291 16.59 -19.17 -19.48
C SER A 291 17.51 -18.60 -18.40
N TRP A 292 17.85 -19.41 -17.40
CA TRP A 292 18.77 -19.10 -16.32
C TRP A 292 19.91 -20.11 -16.34
N LYS A 293 21.14 -19.67 -16.60
CA LYS A 293 22.31 -20.52 -16.79
C LYS A 293 23.27 -20.42 -15.61
N GLY A 294 23.70 -21.57 -15.10
CA GLY A 294 24.71 -21.68 -14.06
C GLY A 294 26.11 -21.88 -14.61
N GLU A 295 27.11 -21.55 -13.79
CA GLU A 295 28.54 -21.67 -14.13
C GLU A 295 28.97 -23.13 -14.38
N PHE A 296 28.27 -24.09 -13.77
CA PHE A 296 28.62 -25.53 -13.80
C PHE A 296 27.76 -26.37 -14.76
N GLY A 297 27.08 -25.72 -15.72
CA GLY A 297 26.25 -26.39 -16.73
C GLY A 297 24.79 -26.60 -16.32
N ASP A 298 24.39 -26.11 -15.15
CA ASP A 298 22.99 -26.01 -14.74
C ASP A 298 22.23 -25.05 -15.66
N GLU A 299 20.98 -25.37 -16.01
CA GLU A 299 20.13 -24.49 -16.80
C GLU A 299 18.66 -24.70 -16.44
N LEU A 300 17.98 -23.60 -16.09
CA LEU A 300 16.55 -23.58 -15.76
C LEU A 300 15.76 -22.71 -16.74
N PHE A 301 14.53 -23.11 -17.03
CA PHE A 301 13.64 -22.45 -17.97
C PHE A 301 12.30 -22.13 -17.33
N GLU A 302 11.85 -20.87 -17.44
CA GLU A 302 10.58 -20.40 -16.88
C GLU A 302 9.49 -20.36 -17.96
N HIS A 303 8.42 -21.13 -17.77
CA HIS A 303 7.30 -21.24 -18.70
C HIS A 303 5.97 -21.10 -17.96
N GLY A 304 5.49 -19.86 -17.83
CA GLY A 304 4.20 -19.52 -17.20
C GLY A 304 4.22 -19.71 -15.68
N ILE A 305 3.90 -20.92 -15.22
CA ILE A 305 4.04 -21.32 -13.80
C ILE A 305 5.07 -22.44 -13.59
N GLU A 306 5.70 -22.92 -14.66
CA GLU A 306 6.61 -24.08 -14.60
C GLU A 306 8.07 -23.62 -14.62
N VAL A 307 8.88 -24.20 -13.74
CA VAL A 307 10.34 -24.03 -13.70
C VAL A 307 10.95 -25.42 -13.89
N ASN A 308 11.54 -25.63 -15.07
CA ASN A 308 12.03 -26.93 -15.54
C ASN A 308 13.50 -26.82 -15.96
N GLY A 309 14.30 -27.89 -15.83
CA GLY A 309 15.69 -27.92 -16.29
C GLY A 309 16.60 -28.78 -15.39
N SER A 310 17.82 -28.31 -15.14
CA SER A 310 18.78 -28.92 -14.19
C SER A 310 19.31 -27.89 -13.20
N TYR A 311 19.39 -28.25 -11.93
CA TYR A 311 19.95 -27.41 -10.86
C TYR A 311 20.72 -28.24 -9.84
N GLU A 312 21.97 -27.85 -9.58
CA GLU A 312 22.98 -28.57 -8.80
C GLU A 312 23.33 -29.95 -9.37
N ARG A 313 23.31 -30.07 -10.72
CA ARG A 313 23.42 -31.33 -11.49
C ARG A 313 22.33 -32.35 -11.16
N ARG A 314 21.12 -31.88 -10.86
CA ARG A 314 19.91 -32.68 -10.64
C ARG A 314 18.77 -32.14 -11.50
N ASP A 315 18.09 -33.03 -12.22
CA ASP A 315 16.91 -32.67 -12.99
C ASP A 315 15.84 -32.05 -12.08
N LEU A 316 15.27 -30.92 -12.52
CA LEU A 316 14.26 -30.16 -11.81
C LEU A 316 13.03 -30.02 -12.71
N SER A 317 11.85 -30.34 -12.17
CA SER A 317 10.59 -29.95 -12.80
C SER A 317 9.57 -29.64 -11.73
N VAL A 318 9.22 -28.36 -11.59
CA VAL A 318 8.31 -27.88 -10.55
C VAL A 318 7.30 -26.86 -11.09
N LYS A 319 6.13 -26.80 -10.48
CA LYS A 319 5.08 -25.83 -10.76
C LYS A 319 4.91 -24.92 -9.55
N VAL A 320 5.01 -23.61 -9.78
CA VAL A 320 4.97 -22.57 -8.76
C VAL A 320 3.62 -21.85 -8.82
N ARG A 321 2.74 -22.12 -7.87
CA ARG A 321 1.46 -21.44 -7.71
C ARG A 321 1.59 -20.32 -6.69
N ALA A 322 1.46 -19.08 -7.15
CA ALA A 322 1.44 -17.86 -6.34
C ALA A 322 0.11 -17.10 -6.53
N GLY A 323 -0.04 -15.95 -5.87
CA GLY A 323 -1.24 -15.09 -5.95
C GLY A 323 -2.33 -15.37 -4.92
N GLY A 324 -2.14 -16.36 -4.04
CA GLY A 324 -3.01 -16.66 -2.91
C GLY A 324 -2.40 -16.30 -1.55
N SER A 325 -2.95 -16.85 -0.46
CA SER A 325 -2.45 -16.68 0.91
C SER A 325 -1.15 -17.45 1.22
N ALA A 326 -0.67 -18.26 0.28
CA ALA A 326 0.61 -18.95 0.31
C ALA A 326 1.17 -19.11 -1.11
N THR A 327 2.49 -19.14 -1.24
CA THR A 327 3.17 -19.62 -2.46
C THR A 327 3.48 -21.11 -2.30
N LEU A 328 3.19 -21.88 -3.34
CA LEU A 328 3.27 -23.34 -3.36
C LEU A 328 4.14 -23.80 -4.54
N ILE A 329 5.19 -24.56 -4.27
CA ILE A 329 6.09 -25.17 -5.26
C ILE A 329 5.91 -26.68 -5.17
N GLU A 330 5.48 -27.34 -6.26
CA GLU A 330 5.22 -28.79 -6.30
C GLU A 330 5.88 -29.42 -7.54
N GLY A 331 6.56 -30.56 -7.38
CA GLY A 331 7.16 -31.28 -8.50
C GLY A 331 8.21 -32.30 -8.06
N THR A 332 9.33 -32.38 -8.78
CA THR A 332 10.48 -33.25 -8.48
C THR A 332 11.80 -32.52 -8.60
N TRP A 333 12.79 -32.94 -7.81
CA TRP A 333 14.19 -32.49 -7.90
C TRP A 333 15.16 -33.64 -7.64
N GLY A 334 15.94 -34.01 -8.66
CA GLY A 334 16.84 -35.18 -8.64
C GLY A 334 16.07 -36.50 -8.54
N GLY A 335 14.90 -36.59 -9.17
CA GLY A 335 13.99 -37.73 -9.10
C GLY A 335 13.06 -37.76 -7.86
N GLU A 336 13.49 -37.17 -6.76
CA GLU A 336 12.71 -37.14 -5.50
C GLU A 336 11.57 -36.10 -5.54
N PRO A 337 10.38 -36.41 -4.98
CA PRO A 337 9.28 -35.45 -4.87
C PRO A 337 9.66 -34.21 -4.05
N LEU A 338 9.35 -33.02 -4.58
CA LEU A 338 9.53 -31.73 -3.91
C LEU A 338 8.17 -31.08 -3.63
N PHE A 339 8.00 -30.57 -2.40
CA PHE A 339 6.85 -29.77 -1.99
C PHE A 339 7.33 -28.64 -1.06
N ILE A 340 7.08 -27.38 -1.43
CA ILE A 340 7.34 -26.23 -0.56
C ILE A 340 6.07 -25.39 -0.46
N ARG A 341 5.60 -25.12 0.76
CA ARG A 341 4.51 -24.17 1.04
C ARG A 341 5.04 -23.05 1.93
N LEU A 342 5.17 -21.85 1.35
CA LEU A 342 5.54 -20.62 2.03
C LEU A 342 4.27 -19.79 2.30
N ALA A 343 3.90 -19.61 3.56
CA ALA A 343 2.76 -18.80 4.00
C ALA A 343 3.20 -17.70 4.99
N SER A 344 2.30 -16.79 5.35
CA SER A 344 2.56 -15.69 6.28
C SER A 344 2.67 -16.10 7.75
N ASP A 345 2.33 -17.35 8.07
CA ASP A 345 2.32 -17.96 9.41
C ASP A 345 3.31 -19.14 9.54
N SER A 346 3.59 -19.82 8.44
CA SER A 346 4.20 -21.15 8.41
C SER A 346 4.98 -21.39 7.12
N LEU A 347 6.05 -22.17 7.22
CA LEU A 347 6.82 -22.67 6.08
C LEU A 347 6.95 -24.19 6.21
N ARG A 348 6.63 -24.92 5.15
CA ARG A 348 6.87 -26.36 5.03
C ARG A 348 7.75 -26.62 3.82
N ILE A 349 8.82 -27.38 4.02
CA ILE A 349 9.73 -27.85 2.98
C ILE A 349 9.78 -29.37 3.09
N ARG A 350 9.42 -30.08 2.02
CA ARG A 350 9.52 -31.54 1.94
C ARG A 350 10.23 -31.94 0.66
N TRP A 351 11.23 -32.81 0.79
CA TRP A 351 12.00 -33.36 -0.32
C TRP A 351 12.24 -34.87 -0.07
N GLY A 352 11.72 -35.71 -0.95
CA GLY A 352 11.69 -37.16 -0.73
C GLY A 352 10.98 -37.52 0.58
N VAL A 353 11.74 -38.12 1.51
CA VAL A 353 11.26 -38.50 2.85
C VAL A 353 11.41 -37.42 3.92
N ASP A 354 12.22 -36.39 3.69
CA ASP A 354 12.49 -35.34 4.67
C ASP A 354 11.36 -34.29 4.65
N ASP A 355 10.67 -34.08 5.78
CA ASP A 355 9.52 -33.16 5.93
C ASP A 355 9.79 -32.13 7.04
N GLN A 356 10.40 -31.01 6.67
CA GLN A 356 10.71 -29.90 7.57
C GLN A 356 9.51 -28.95 7.71
N ARG A 357 9.21 -28.57 8.95
CA ARG A 357 8.09 -27.69 9.30
C ARG A 357 8.58 -26.59 10.22
N PHE A 358 8.38 -25.36 9.80
CA PHE A 358 8.83 -24.15 10.48
C PHE A 358 7.63 -23.24 10.77
N GLU A 359 7.58 -22.69 11.98
CA GLU A 359 6.57 -21.71 12.42
C GLU A 359 7.19 -20.31 12.39
N ARG A 360 6.41 -19.27 12.07
CA ARG A 360 6.94 -17.90 12.00
C ARG A 360 7.32 -17.38 13.39
N ASP A 361 8.58 -17.03 13.58
CA ASP A 361 9.09 -16.47 14.83
C ASP A 361 8.87 -14.94 14.85
N LEU A 362 7.78 -14.51 15.49
CA LEU A 362 7.40 -13.10 15.62
C LEU A 362 8.30 -12.31 16.59
N ALA A 363 9.20 -12.99 17.32
CA ALA A 363 10.12 -12.36 18.27
C ALA A 363 11.58 -12.32 17.75
N ALA A 364 11.85 -12.88 16.57
CA ALA A 364 13.17 -12.84 15.96
C ALA A 364 13.54 -11.42 15.49
N PRO A 365 14.78 -10.94 15.74
CA PRO A 365 15.24 -9.61 15.31
C PRO A 365 15.61 -9.60 13.82
N THR A 366 14.61 -9.72 12.93
CA THR A 366 14.80 -9.74 11.48
C THR A 366 14.91 -8.34 10.88
N GLN A 367 15.50 -8.23 9.69
CA GLN A 367 15.48 -6.99 8.91
C GLN A 367 14.04 -6.62 8.48
N GLN A 368 13.77 -5.33 8.26
CA GLN A 368 12.47 -4.87 7.78
C GLN A 368 12.15 -5.48 6.41
N GLY A 369 11.01 -6.18 6.30
CA GLY A 369 10.65 -6.92 5.08
C GLY A 369 11.16 -8.37 5.04
N CYS A 370 11.67 -8.92 6.15
CA CYS A 370 11.96 -10.34 6.34
C CYS A 370 10.96 -11.01 7.28
N ASN A 371 10.70 -12.30 7.06
CA ASN A 371 10.09 -13.22 8.01
C ASN A 371 11.12 -14.27 8.42
N ALA A 372 11.32 -14.49 9.73
CA ALA A 372 12.01 -15.68 10.22
C ALA A 372 11.00 -16.81 10.45
N TYR A 373 11.37 -18.01 10.02
CA TYR A 373 10.64 -19.24 10.30
C TYR A 373 11.57 -20.18 11.07
N ARG A 374 11.06 -20.80 12.15
CA ARG A 374 11.85 -21.61 13.08
C ARG A 374 11.28 -23.03 13.21
N GLN A 375 12.15 -24.02 13.13
CA GLN A 375 11.82 -25.41 13.46
C GLN A 375 12.33 -25.72 14.89
N THR A 376 11.51 -26.41 15.67
CA THR A 376 11.83 -26.79 17.05
C THR A 376 11.97 -28.31 17.13
N THR A 377 13.21 -28.82 17.05
CA THR A 377 13.48 -30.27 16.99
C THR A 377 14.09 -30.76 18.30
N GLY A 378 13.37 -31.62 19.02
CA GLY A 378 13.85 -32.24 20.26
C GLY A 378 14.14 -31.23 21.38
N ARG A 379 15.16 -31.51 22.20
CA ARG A 379 15.53 -30.62 23.33
C ARG A 379 16.45 -29.46 22.94
N PHE A 380 17.39 -29.65 22.01
CA PHE A 380 18.34 -28.62 21.58
C PHE A 380 18.84 -28.81 20.15
N GLU A 381 18.00 -28.50 19.15
CA GLU A 381 18.48 -27.85 17.93
C GLU A 381 17.38 -26.91 17.38
N ARG A 382 17.74 -25.65 17.09
CA ARG A 382 16.84 -24.64 16.52
C ARG A 382 17.33 -24.28 15.13
N GLN A 383 16.71 -24.86 14.11
CA GLN A 383 16.90 -24.39 12.74
C GLN A 383 16.04 -23.16 12.51
N TRP A 384 16.59 -22.20 11.76
CA TRP A 384 15.93 -20.96 11.40
C TRP A 384 16.20 -20.64 9.94
N LEU A 385 15.20 -20.11 9.24
CA LEU A 385 15.31 -19.65 7.86
C LEU A 385 14.63 -18.28 7.74
N GLU A 386 15.37 -17.29 7.24
CA GLU A 386 14.78 -16.02 6.83
C GLU A 386 14.28 -16.10 5.38
N VAL A 387 13.12 -15.50 5.11
CA VAL A 387 12.64 -15.23 3.76
C VAL A 387 12.33 -13.73 3.67
N CYS A 388 12.87 -13.03 2.66
CA CYS A 388 12.88 -11.57 2.63
C CYS A 388 12.54 -10.98 1.26
N GLY A 389 12.03 -9.74 1.27
CA GLY A 389 11.80 -8.94 0.07
C GLY A 389 10.76 -9.58 -0.85
N VAL A 390 11.00 -9.58 -2.16
CA VAL A 390 10.03 -10.12 -3.13
C VAL A 390 9.80 -11.63 -3.02
N ALA A 391 10.63 -12.36 -2.26
CA ALA A 391 10.35 -13.77 -1.93
C ALA A 391 9.06 -13.93 -1.10
N LEU A 392 8.61 -12.89 -0.40
CA LEU A 392 7.34 -12.82 0.33
C LEU A 392 6.21 -12.13 -0.47
N ALA A 393 6.45 -11.71 -1.72
CA ALA A 393 5.44 -11.04 -2.53
C ALA A 393 4.30 -12.00 -2.94
N THR A 394 3.13 -11.43 -3.25
CA THR A 394 1.99 -12.21 -3.79
C THR A 394 2.30 -12.82 -5.16
N ARG A 395 3.25 -12.24 -5.91
CA ARG A 395 3.84 -12.83 -7.12
C ARG A 395 5.37 -12.71 -7.01
N PRO A 396 6.06 -13.71 -6.44
CA PRO A 396 7.53 -13.75 -6.42
C PRO A 396 8.06 -14.15 -7.81
N PRO A 397 9.30 -13.77 -8.16
CA PRO A 397 9.93 -14.24 -9.40
C PRO A 397 10.28 -15.73 -9.27
N LEU A 398 9.78 -16.56 -10.20
CA LEU A 398 9.59 -18.00 -9.95
C LEU A 398 10.93 -18.74 -9.89
N THR A 399 11.77 -18.62 -10.91
CA THR A 399 13.05 -19.34 -10.99
C THR A 399 14.01 -18.93 -9.89
N GLN A 400 14.10 -17.64 -9.57
CA GLN A 400 14.95 -17.16 -8.47
C GLN A 400 14.47 -17.67 -7.10
N LEU A 401 13.14 -17.68 -6.85
CA LEU A 401 12.59 -18.21 -5.60
C LEU A 401 12.88 -19.72 -5.46
N VAL A 402 12.68 -20.49 -6.53
CA VAL A 402 12.95 -21.93 -6.55
C VAL A 402 14.43 -22.20 -6.29
N ALA A 403 15.35 -21.61 -7.04
CA ALA A 403 16.79 -21.81 -6.86
C ALA A 403 17.28 -21.38 -5.46
N ALA A 404 16.74 -20.30 -4.89
CA ALA A 404 17.06 -19.86 -3.54
C ALA A 404 16.56 -20.86 -2.46
N PHE A 405 15.37 -21.44 -2.63
CA PHE A 405 14.89 -22.51 -1.75
C PHE A 405 15.69 -23.80 -1.87
N LEU A 406 16.01 -24.25 -3.08
CA LEU A 406 16.77 -25.49 -3.31
C LEU A 406 18.17 -25.39 -2.68
N SER A 407 18.86 -24.27 -2.88
CA SER A 407 20.22 -24.07 -2.41
C SER A 407 20.35 -23.75 -0.92
N GLY A 408 19.39 -23.03 -0.32
CA GLY A 408 19.47 -22.54 1.07
C GLY A 408 18.39 -23.05 2.04
N GLY A 409 17.26 -23.54 1.54
CA GLY A 409 16.13 -24.03 2.37
C GLY A 409 16.08 -25.56 2.49
N VAL A 410 16.16 -26.28 1.37
CA VAL A 410 16.05 -27.75 1.33
C VAL A 410 17.25 -28.47 1.96
N ARG A 411 18.41 -27.83 2.00
CA ARG A 411 19.66 -28.41 2.53
C ARG A 411 19.76 -28.50 4.05
N ALA A 412 18.80 -27.98 4.81
CA ALA A 412 18.84 -27.95 6.27
C ALA A 412 18.54 -29.31 6.94
N GLY A 413 18.83 -30.43 6.28
CA GLY A 413 18.63 -31.79 6.79
C GLY A 413 19.94 -32.57 6.85
N ALA A 414 20.70 -32.39 7.94
CA ALA A 414 21.93 -33.11 8.33
C ALA A 414 22.91 -33.49 7.20
N SER A 415 24.10 -32.88 7.21
CA SER A 415 25.22 -33.34 6.39
C SER A 415 25.64 -34.78 6.74
N ARG A 416 25.05 -35.76 6.03
CA ARG A 416 25.55 -37.14 5.95
C ARG A 416 26.86 -37.17 5.14
N GLY A 417 27.89 -36.57 5.72
CA GLY A 417 29.25 -37.09 5.52
C GLY A 417 29.26 -38.58 5.92
N PRO A 418 30.12 -39.41 5.31
CA PRO A 418 30.18 -40.83 5.62
C PRO A 418 30.33 -41.01 7.14
N LEU A 419 29.50 -41.86 7.73
CA LEU A 419 29.56 -42.17 9.16
C LEU A 419 31.02 -42.51 9.51
N PRO A 420 31.61 -41.86 10.53
CA PRO A 420 32.98 -42.18 10.91
C PRO A 420 33.03 -43.65 11.30
N MET A 421 33.80 -44.44 10.54
CA MET A 421 34.04 -45.86 10.79
C MET A 421 34.31 -46.05 12.30
N PRO A 422 33.63 -46.99 12.99
CA PRO A 422 33.84 -47.22 14.41
C PRO A 422 35.34 -47.42 14.67
N ARG A 423 35.96 -46.45 15.36
CA ARG A 423 37.37 -46.56 15.72
C ARG A 423 37.49 -47.81 16.58
N LEU A 424 38.29 -48.78 16.13
CA LEU A 424 38.64 -49.96 16.90
C LEU A 424 39.06 -49.51 18.31
N PRO A 425 38.61 -50.19 19.37
CA PRO A 425 38.84 -49.73 20.74
C PRO A 425 40.33 -49.62 20.98
N VAL A 426 40.80 -48.37 21.10
CA VAL A 426 42.18 -48.07 21.44
C VAL A 426 42.40 -48.67 22.82
N ARG A 427 43.24 -49.72 22.89
CA ARG A 427 43.72 -50.22 24.19
C ARG A 427 44.35 -49.03 24.89
N SER A 428 43.87 -48.71 26.08
CA SER A 428 44.50 -47.70 26.92
C SER A 428 45.98 -48.05 27.06
N ALA A 429 46.84 -47.03 26.90
CA ALA A 429 48.21 -47.15 27.39
C ALA A 429 48.12 -47.54 28.87
N GLN A 430 48.86 -48.58 29.28
CA GLN A 430 48.88 -48.96 30.69
C GLN A 430 49.41 -47.79 31.53
N PRO A 431 48.98 -47.65 32.80
CA PRO A 431 49.55 -46.65 33.69
C PRO A 431 51.07 -46.80 33.71
N TYR A 432 51.75 -45.68 33.48
CA TYR A 432 53.21 -45.61 33.47
C TYR A 432 53.73 -46.04 34.85
N ASP A 433 54.68 -46.97 34.90
CA ASP A 433 55.35 -47.29 36.15
C ASP A 433 56.13 -46.06 36.64
N SER A 434 56.08 -45.78 37.93
CA SER A 434 56.78 -44.66 38.55
C SER A 434 58.26 -44.96 38.83
N SER A 435 58.76 -46.16 38.49
CA SER A 435 60.18 -46.48 38.54
C SER A 435 60.93 -45.99 37.28
N GLY A 436 61.46 -44.76 37.35
CA GLY A 436 62.15 -44.12 36.23
C GLY A 436 63.50 -44.78 35.87
N ARG A 437 63.47 -45.77 34.96
CA ARG A 437 64.67 -46.39 34.35
C ARG A 437 64.41 -46.78 32.89
N ASP A 438 65.12 -46.16 31.95
CA ASP A 438 65.10 -46.56 30.54
C ASP A 438 65.93 -47.83 30.31
N VAL A 439 65.27 -48.99 30.13
CA VAL A 439 65.89 -50.22 29.63
C VAL A 439 64.93 -50.93 28.67
N PRO A 440 65.33 -51.30 27.43
CA PRO A 440 64.49 -52.05 26.51
C PRO A 440 64.17 -53.47 27.00
N SER A 441 62.94 -53.93 26.75
CA SER A 441 62.35 -55.16 27.30
C SER A 441 62.80 -56.48 26.63
N SER A 442 64.04 -56.57 26.15
CA SER A 442 64.62 -57.77 25.52
C SER A 442 65.52 -58.61 26.44
N GLN A 443 65.63 -58.24 27.72
CA GLN A 443 66.55 -58.83 28.71
C GLN A 443 65.85 -59.15 30.05
N LEU A 444 64.66 -59.77 30.02
CA LEU A 444 64.02 -60.40 31.18
C LEU A 444 63.55 -61.80 30.80
N GLN A 445 63.94 -62.80 31.61
CA GLN A 445 63.48 -64.19 31.57
C GLN A 445 62.38 -64.41 32.62
#